data_AF-A0A0F0IB69-F1
#
_entry.id   AF-A0A0F0IB69-F1
#
_cell.length_a   1.000
_cell.length_b   1.000
_cell.length_c   1.000
_cell.angle_alpha   90.00
_cell.angle_beta   90.00
_cell.angle_gamma   90.00
#
_symmetry.space_group_name_H-M   'P 1'
#
loop_
_entity.id
_entity.type
_entity.pdbx_description
1 polymer ?
#
loop_
_entity_poly.entity_id
_entity_poly.type
_entity_poly.pdbx_seq_one_letter_code
_entity_poly.pdbx_strand_id
1 'polypeptide(L)'
;MIAIGLEGSANKLGVGIMLHPDNGSPPQVLANIRHTYVSPPGEGFLPKDTARHHRAWVVKLVKKALKEARVSVQDVDCICFTKGPGMGAPLQSVAVAARVLSLLWGKELVGVNHCVGHIEMGRLITGSTNPVVLYVSGGNTQVIAYSSQRYRIFGETLDIALRDIILNN
;
A
#
# COMPACT_ATOMS: atom_id res chain seq x y z
N MET A 1 -6.90 5.37 -17.84
CA MET A 1 -5.98 5.93 -16.83
C MET A 1 -4.99 4.89 -16.29
N ILE A 2 -3.70 5.21 -16.09
CA ILE A 2 -2.69 4.38 -15.42
C ILE A 2 -2.21 5.06 -14.12
N ALA A 3 -2.30 4.35 -13.00
CA ALA A 3 -1.85 4.82 -11.69
C ALA A 3 -0.67 3.98 -11.17
N ILE A 4 0.32 4.63 -10.56
CA ILE A 4 1.40 3.96 -9.80
C ILE A 4 1.17 4.13 -8.31
N GLY A 5 1.19 3.05 -7.53
CA GLY A 5 0.97 3.05 -6.08
C GLY A 5 2.21 2.67 -5.30
N LEU A 6 2.56 3.43 -4.26
CA LEU A 6 3.67 3.15 -3.35
C LEU A 6 3.16 2.83 -1.94
N GLU A 7 3.47 1.63 -1.45
CA GLU A 7 3.08 1.11 -0.13
C GLU A 7 4.31 0.84 0.74
N GLY A 8 4.37 1.40 1.94
CA GLY A 8 5.44 1.15 2.90
C GLY A 8 5.09 1.59 4.31
N SER A 9 3.87 1.26 4.74
CA SER A 9 3.36 1.48 6.09
C SER A 9 4.02 0.60 7.15
N ALA A 10 4.55 -0.58 6.74
CA ALA A 10 5.10 -1.60 7.62
C ALA A 10 6.49 -2.06 7.15
N ASN A 11 6.89 -3.31 7.41
CA ASN A 11 8.20 -3.84 6.99
C ASN A 11 8.31 -4.22 5.50
N LYS A 12 7.21 -4.15 4.74
CA LYS A 12 7.21 -4.40 3.29
C LYS A 12 7.16 -3.06 2.56
N LEU A 13 7.99 -2.94 1.54
CA LEU A 13 7.89 -1.88 0.54
C LEU A 13 7.34 -2.48 -0.75
N GLY A 14 6.26 -1.91 -1.26
CA GLY A 14 5.60 -2.33 -2.49
C GLY A 14 5.47 -1.17 -3.48
N VAL A 15 5.58 -1.50 -4.77
CA VAL A 15 5.22 -0.61 -5.88
C VAL A 15 4.33 -1.38 -6.84
N GLY A 16 3.10 -0.88 -7.04
CA GLY A 16 2.12 -1.43 -7.96
C GLY A 16 1.81 -0.47 -9.11
N ILE A 17 1.41 -1.01 -10.26
CA ILE A 17 0.89 -0.23 -11.40
C ILE A 17 -0.45 -0.82 -11.81
N MET A 18 -1.46 0.03 -11.90
CA MET A 18 -2.85 -0.33 -12.22
C MET A 18 -3.30 0.40 -13.47
N LEU A 19 -3.92 -0.33 -14.40
CA LEU A 19 -4.66 0.23 -15.54
C LEU A 19 -6.14 0.28 -15.18
N HIS A 20 -6.76 1.46 -15.35
CA HIS A 20 -8.19 1.69 -15.28
C HIS A 20 -8.68 2.01 -16.71
N PRO A 21 -9.30 1.05 -17.41
CA PRO A 21 -9.84 1.27 -18.76
C PRO A 21 -11.05 2.22 -18.74
N ASP A 22 -11.13 3.11 -19.74
CA ASP A 22 -12.25 4.07 -19.84
C ASP A 22 -13.53 3.42 -20.44
N ASN A 23 -13.42 2.19 -20.95
CA ASN A 23 -14.50 1.45 -21.60
C ASN A 23 -15.39 0.65 -20.63
N GLY A 24 -15.27 0.89 -19.32
CA GLY A 24 -16.03 0.18 -18.28
C GLY A 24 -15.52 -1.22 -17.96
N SER A 25 -14.41 -1.67 -18.56
CA SER A 25 -13.76 -2.93 -18.18
C SER A 25 -13.15 -2.83 -16.77
N PRO A 26 -13.03 -3.95 -16.04
CA PRO A 26 -12.46 -3.93 -14.71
C PRO A 26 -10.99 -3.45 -14.73
N PRO A 27 -10.54 -2.76 -13.66
CA PRO A 27 -9.13 -2.40 -13.49
C PRO A 27 -8.21 -3.63 -13.54
N GLN A 28 -7.01 -3.43 -14.09
CA GLN A 28 -6.01 -4.49 -14.30
C GLN A 28 -4.71 -4.18 -13.57
N VAL A 29 -4.13 -5.18 -12.93
CA VAL A 29 -2.79 -5.09 -12.33
C VAL A 29 -1.74 -5.30 -13.40
N LEU A 30 -0.96 -4.26 -13.71
CA LEU A 30 0.14 -4.35 -14.69
C LEU A 30 1.47 -4.74 -14.04
N ALA A 31 1.71 -4.34 -12.80
CA ALA A 31 2.87 -4.76 -12.00
C ALA A 31 2.52 -4.71 -10.50
N ASN A 32 3.14 -5.59 -9.72
CA ASN A 32 2.99 -5.58 -8.25
C ASN A 32 4.23 -6.14 -7.56
N ILE A 33 5.23 -5.28 -7.40
CA ILE A 33 6.57 -5.68 -6.93
C ILE A 33 6.73 -5.34 -5.46
N ARG A 34 7.29 -6.28 -4.70
CA ARG A 34 7.52 -6.15 -3.26
C ARG A 34 8.97 -6.45 -2.89
N HIS A 35 9.49 -5.71 -1.91
CA HIS A 35 10.68 -6.08 -1.15
C HIS A 35 10.38 -6.03 0.35
N THR A 36 10.79 -7.07 1.08
CA THR A 36 10.51 -7.21 2.51
C THR A 36 11.79 -6.95 3.30
N TYR A 37 11.71 -6.08 4.32
CA TYR A 37 12.73 -6.01 5.33
C TYR A 37 12.58 -7.20 6.28
N VAL A 38 13.65 -7.98 6.39
CA VAL A 38 13.75 -9.12 7.30
C VAL A 38 14.74 -8.74 8.40
N SER A 39 14.26 -8.70 9.64
CA SER A 39 15.10 -8.48 10.83
C SER A 39 15.93 -9.72 11.15
N PRO A 40 17.02 -9.58 11.94
CA PRO A 40 17.72 -10.73 12.49
C PRO A 40 16.79 -11.67 13.27
N PRO A 41 17.09 -12.98 13.34
CA PRO A 41 16.30 -13.92 14.13
C PRO A 41 16.15 -13.46 15.58
N GLY A 42 14.93 -13.50 16.11
CA GLY A 42 14.62 -13.08 17.48
C GLY A 42 14.37 -11.57 17.66
N GLU A 43 14.49 -10.77 16.61
CA GLU A 43 14.26 -9.32 16.66
C GLU A 43 13.03 -8.88 15.85
N GLY A 44 12.27 -7.92 16.39
CA GLY A 44 11.26 -7.18 15.63
C GLY A 44 11.87 -6.15 14.68
N PHE A 45 11.11 -5.70 13.68
CA PHE A 45 11.58 -4.64 12.79
C PHE A 45 11.40 -3.25 13.43
N LEU A 46 12.51 -2.56 13.68
CA LEU A 46 12.47 -1.20 14.23
C LEU A 46 12.07 -0.17 13.14
N PRO A 47 11.33 0.91 13.50
CA PRO A 47 10.93 1.93 12.54
C PRO A 47 12.11 2.58 11.80
N LYS A 48 13.24 2.79 12.49
CA LYS A 48 14.45 3.40 11.92
C LYS A 48 15.08 2.52 10.82
N ASP A 49 15.26 1.24 11.10
CA ASP A 49 15.88 0.30 10.16
C ASP A 49 14.97 0.00 8.98
N THR A 50 13.66 -0.12 9.22
CA THR A 50 12.65 -0.24 8.17
C THR A 50 12.66 0.96 7.23
N ALA A 51 12.73 2.18 7.78
CA ALA A 51 12.83 3.40 6.98
C ALA A 51 14.13 3.47 6.16
N ARG A 52 15.27 3.06 6.74
CA ARG A 52 16.55 2.96 6.02
C ARG A 52 16.44 1.98 4.85
N HIS A 53 15.83 0.82 5.08
CA HIS A 53 15.54 -0.15 4.03
C HIS A 53 14.66 0.46 2.92
N HIS A 54 13.57 1.15 3.26
CA HIS A 54 12.70 1.74 2.24
C HIS A 54 13.41 2.77 1.36
N ARG A 55 14.21 3.67 1.96
CA ARG A 55 15.02 4.64 1.22
C ARG A 55 16.00 3.99 0.25
N ALA A 56 16.59 2.86 0.64
CA ALA A 56 17.55 2.13 -0.21
C ALA A 56 16.91 1.42 -1.41
N TRP A 57 15.62 1.08 -1.32
CA TRP A 57 14.94 0.22 -2.30
C TRP A 57 13.87 0.92 -3.14
N VAL A 58 13.29 2.03 -2.70
CA VAL A 58 12.14 2.66 -3.36
C VAL A 58 12.39 2.99 -4.83
N VAL A 59 13.54 3.60 -5.16
CA VAL A 59 13.89 3.94 -6.55
C VAL A 59 14.07 2.69 -7.40
N LYS A 60 14.67 1.63 -6.85
CA LYS A 60 14.88 0.35 -7.56
C LYS A 60 13.55 -0.32 -7.87
N LEU A 61 12.63 -0.33 -6.91
CA LEU A 61 11.31 -0.92 -7.06
C LEU A 61 10.45 -0.15 -8.08
N VAL A 62 10.48 1.18 -8.05
CA VAL A 62 9.76 2.01 -9.04
C VAL A 62 10.24 1.72 -10.46
N LYS A 63 11.57 1.70 -10.68
CA LYS A 63 12.13 1.35 -11.99
C LYS A 63 11.75 -0.06 -12.44
N LYS A 64 11.77 -1.03 -11.51
CA LYS A 64 11.40 -2.41 -11.81
C LYS A 64 9.91 -2.53 -12.14
N ALA A 65 9.03 -1.80 -11.43
CA ALA A 65 7.59 -1.81 -11.67
C ALA A 65 7.24 -1.26 -13.05
N LEU A 66 7.81 -0.11 -13.43
CA LEU A 66 7.63 0.45 -14.79
C LEU A 66 8.08 -0.54 -15.87
N LYS A 67 9.23 -1.20 -15.66
CA LYS A 67 9.75 -2.21 -16.59
C LYS A 67 8.83 -3.44 -16.69
N GLU A 68 8.34 -3.95 -15.56
CA GLU A 68 7.45 -5.12 -15.50
C GLU A 68 6.09 -4.82 -16.17
N ALA A 69 5.53 -3.64 -15.91
CA ALA A 69 4.30 -3.18 -16.53
C ALA A 69 4.45 -2.85 -18.02
N ARG A 70 5.69 -2.67 -18.51
CA ARG A 70 6.00 -2.18 -19.86
C ARG A 70 5.38 -0.80 -20.15
N VAL A 71 5.44 0.08 -19.15
CA VAL A 71 4.84 1.42 -19.19
C VAL A 71 5.95 2.47 -19.05
N SER A 72 5.84 3.56 -19.81
CA SER A 72 6.75 4.71 -19.69
C SER A 72 6.26 5.69 -18.62
N VAL A 73 7.12 6.62 -18.21
CA VAL A 73 6.71 7.66 -17.24
C VAL A 73 5.60 8.56 -17.82
N GLN A 74 5.58 8.74 -19.13
CA GLN A 74 4.63 9.59 -19.83
C GLN A 74 3.20 9.04 -19.74
N ASP A 75 3.06 7.72 -19.79
CA ASP A 75 1.78 7.01 -19.74
C ASP A 75 1.15 7.00 -18.32
N VAL A 76 1.93 7.32 -17.28
CA VAL A 76 1.42 7.38 -15.90
C VAL A 76 0.60 8.66 -15.72
N ASP A 77 -0.62 8.54 -15.24
CA ASP A 77 -1.51 9.69 -15.02
C ASP A 77 -1.39 10.25 -13.61
N CYS A 78 -1.30 9.37 -12.60
CA CYS A 78 -1.21 9.77 -11.20
C CYS A 78 -0.30 8.85 -10.37
N ILE A 79 0.20 9.42 -9.26
CA ILE A 79 1.02 8.73 -8.27
C ILE A 79 0.24 8.66 -6.97
N CYS A 80 -0.02 7.45 -6.52
CA CYS A 80 -0.67 7.14 -5.27
C CYS A 80 0.38 6.73 -4.22
N PHE A 81 0.17 7.11 -2.97
CA PHE A 81 0.99 6.63 -1.87
C PHE A 81 0.18 6.43 -0.59
N THR A 82 0.64 5.51 0.24
CA THR A 82 -0.01 5.27 1.54
C THR A 82 0.24 6.45 2.47
N LYS A 83 -0.83 7.18 2.79
CA LYS A 83 -0.82 8.30 3.75
C LYS A 83 -0.88 7.80 5.19
N GLY A 84 -1.46 6.62 5.41
CA GLY A 84 -1.54 5.94 6.70
C GLY A 84 -2.80 5.07 6.83
N PRO A 85 -3.00 4.38 7.96
CA PRO A 85 -2.09 4.29 9.12
C PRO A 85 -0.81 3.49 8.84
N GLY A 86 0.15 3.51 9.77
CA GLY A 86 1.42 2.79 9.65
C GLY A 86 2.53 3.37 10.53
N MET A 87 3.72 2.77 10.46
CA MET A 87 4.91 3.24 11.16
C MET A 87 5.36 4.60 10.61
N GLY A 88 5.57 5.58 11.50
CA GLY A 88 5.86 6.96 11.11
C GLY A 88 7.08 7.13 10.20
N ALA A 89 8.24 6.58 10.58
CA ALA A 89 9.48 6.75 9.80
C ALA A 89 9.45 6.08 8.41
N PRO A 90 8.93 4.84 8.26
CA PRO A 90 8.66 4.23 6.95
C PRO A 90 7.68 5.04 6.09
N LEU A 91 6.54 5.47 6.65
CA LEU A 91 5.56 6.30 5.94
C LEU A 91 6.17 7.60 5.42
N GLN A 92 6.94 8.31 6.24
CA GLN A 92 7.65 9.52 5.81
C GLN A 92 8.60 9.26 4.64
N SER A 93 9.33 8.14 4.68
CA SER A 93 10.27 7.79 3.61
C SER A 93 9.56 7.55 2.27
N VAL A 94 8.41 6.86 2.28
CA VAL A 94 7.59 6.63 1.08
C VAL A 94 6.90 7.92 0.62
N ALA A 95 6.36 8.72 1.53
CA ALA A 95 5.70 9.98 1.20
C ALA A 95 6.67 10.97 0.52
N VAL A 96 7.91 11.07 1.00
CA VAL A 96 8.94 11.90 0.35
C VAL A 96 9.24 11.37 -1.05
N ALA A 97 9.43 10.06 -1.22
CA ALA A 97 9.66 9.48 -2.54
C ALA A 97 8.51 9.77 -3.52
N ALA A 98 7.26 9.57 -3.10
CA ALA A 98 6.09 9.83 -3.93
C ALA A 98 5.95 11.31 -4.32
N ARG A 99 6.18 12.23 -3.38
CA ARG A 99 6.17 13.68 -3.65
C ARG A 99 7.26 14.07 -4.65
N VAL A 100 8.47 13.54 -4.49
CA VAL A 100 9.57 13.81 -5.43
C VAL A 100 9.23 13.29 -6.82
N LEU A 101 8.66 12.10 -6.94
CA LEU A 101 8.22 11.56 -8.23
C LEU A 101 7.11 12.41 -8.87
N SER A 102 6.14 12.87 -8.08
CA SER A 102 5.07 13.76 -8.55
C SER A 102 5.62 15.08 -9.10
N LEU A 103 6.54 15.72 -8.36
CA LEU A 103 7.18 16.94 -8.82
C LEU A 103 8.06 16.72 -10.05
N LEU A 104 8.80 15.62 -10.09
CA LEU A 104 9.72 15.30 -11.20
C LEU A 104 8.97 14.95 -12.49
N TRP A 105 7.84 14.25 -12.38
CA TRP A 105 7.07 13.77 -13.54
C TRP A 105 5.89 14.67 -13.88
N GLY A 106 5.61 15.70 -13.08
CA GLY A 106 4.48 16.59 -13.25
C GLY A 106 3.13 15.88 -13.15
N LYS A 107 3.03 14.87 -12.27
CA LYS A 107 1.83 14.01 -12.13
C LYS A 107 1.10 14.29 -10.83
N GLU A 108 -0.21 14.12 -10.84
CA GLU A 108 -1.05 14.27 -9.65
C GLU A 108 -0.60 13.32 -8.54
N LEU A 109 -0.63 13.80 -7.29
CA LEU A 109 -0.28 13.02 -6.11
C LEU A 109 -1.51 12.75 -5.24
N VAL A 110 -1.84 11.47 -5.06
CA VAL A 110 -3.01 11.02 -4.31
C VAL A 110 -2.59 10.29 -3.04
N GLY A 111 -3.05 10.79 -1.89
CA GLY A 111 -2.84 10.13 -0.60
C GLY A 111 -3.92 9.09 -0.32
N VAL A 112 -3.52 7.84 -0.09
CA VAL A 112 -4.42 6.69 0.07
C VAL A 112 -4.41 6.19 1.51
N ASN A 113 -5.58 5.82 2.03
CA ASN A 113 -5.69 5.13 3.31
C ASN A 113 -5.33 3.64 3.14
N HIS A 114 -4.41 3.14 3.96
CA HIS A 114 -3.89 1.78 3.88
C HIS A 114 -4.99 0.71 3.96
N CYS A 115 -5.91 0.84 4.92
CA CYS A 115 -7.00 -0.11 5.14
C CYS A 115 -7.99 -0.09 3.96
N VAL A 116 -8.33 1.10 3.43
CA VAL A 116 -9.17 1.23 2.23
C VAL A 116 -8.51 0.57 1.03
N GLY A 117 -7.19 0.72 0.86
CA GLY A 117 -6.43 0.04 -0.18
C GLY A 117 -6.58 -1.48 -0.12
N HIS A 118 -6.54 -2.07 1.06
CA HIS A 118 -6.80 -3.50 1.26
C HIS A 118 -8.23 -3.91 0.85
N ILE A 119 -9.23 -3.11 1.25
CA ILE A 119 -10.64 -3.38 0.96
C ILE A 119 -10.90 -3.31 -0.55
N GLU A 120 -10.50 -2.22 -1.21
CA GLU A 120 -10.77 -2.01 -2.63
C GLU A 120 -10.03 -3.03 -3.51
N MET A 121 -8.79 -3.38 -3.15
CA MET A 121 -8.07 -4.43 -3.86
C MET A 121 -8.74 -5.80 -3.66
N GLY A 122 -9.21 -6.09 -2.45
CA GLY A 122 -9.98 -7.30 -2.17
C GLY A 122 -11.28 -7.38 -2.97
N ARG A 123 -12.04 -6.27 -3.03
CA ARG A 123 -13.27 -6.15 -3.83
C ARG A 123 -13.00 -6.40 -5.32
N LEU A 124 -11.94 -5.79 -5.86
CA LEU A 124 -11.54 -5.96 -7.26
C LEU A 124 -11.23 -7.42 -7.59
N ILE A 125 -10.39 -8.08 -6.79
CA ILE A 125 -9.94 -9.46 -7.05
C ILE A 125 -11.06 -10.48 -6.86
N THR A 126 -11.96 -10.24 -5.90
CA THR A 126 -13.03 -11.20 -5.56
C THR A 126 -14.36 -10.94 -6.26
N GLY A 127 -14.51 -9.78 -6.91
CA GLY A 127 -15.80 -9.34 -7.47
C GLY A 127 -16.86 -8.97 -6.42
N SER A 128 -16.45 -8.78 -5.15
CA SER A 128 -17.38 -8.49 -4.06
C SER A 128 -17.91 -7.05 -4.11
N THR A 129 -19.25 -6.89 -4.13
CA THR A 129 -19.92 -5.59 -4.31
C THR A 129 -20.15 -4.81 -3.02
N ASN A 130 -20.38 -5.48 -1.88
CA ASN A 130 -20.55 -4.84 -0.57
C ASN A 130 -20.20 -5.77 0.60
N PRO A 131 -18.92 -6.14 0.77
CA PRO A 131 -18.53 -7.06 1.83
C PRO A 131 -18.50 -6.39 3.20
N VAL A 132 -18.81 -7.17 4.23
CA VAL A 132 -18.25 -6.97 5.57
C VAL A 132 -16.82 -7.52 5.53
N VAL A 133 -15.84 -6.69 5.87
CA VAL A 133 -14.42 -7.01 5.74
C VAL A 133 -13.81 -7.22 7.12
N LEU A 134 -13.26 -8.41 7.33
CA LEU A 134 -12.36 -8.68 8.45
C LEU A 134 -10.92 -8.37 8.01
N TYR A 135 -10.36 -7.27 8.50
CA TYR A 135 -9.00 -6.83 8.21
C TYR A 135 -8.05 -7.27 9.33
N VAL A 136 -7.25 -8.30 9.07
CA VAL A 136 -6.23 -8.83 10.00
C VAL A 136 -4.85 -8.66 9.39
N SER A 137 -4.01 -7.85 10.05
CA SER A 137 -2.63 -7.56 9.67
C SER A 137 -1.72 -7.69 10.90
N GLY A 138 -0.41 -7.43 10.72
CA GLY A 138 0.53 -7.31 11.85
C GLY A 138 0.07 -6.30 12.89
N GLY A 139 -0.38 -5.12 12.44
CA GLY A 139 -0.75 -4.01 13.33
C GLY A 139 -2.24 -3.66 13.34
N ASN A 140 -3.11 -4.46 12.71
CA ASN A 140 -4.54 -4.18 12.65
C ASN A 140 -5.37 -5.45 12.82
N THR A 141 -6.47 -5.37 13.55
CA THR A 141 -7.54 -6.39 13.58
C THR A 141 -8.85 -5.64 13.69
N GLN A 142 -9.57 -5.48 12.57
CA GLN A 142 -10.76 -4.63 12.47
C GLN A 142 -11.86 -5.30 11.63
N VAL A 143 -13.11 -5.15 12.05
CA VAL A 143 -14.31 -5.48 11.27
C VAL A 143 -14.84 -4.19 10.67
N ILE A 144 -14.80 -4.08 9.34
CA ILE A 144 -15.12 -2.87 8.59
C ILE A 144 -16.26 -3.15 7.63
N ALA A 145 -17.23 -2.25 7.55
CA ALA A 145 -18.26 -2.31 6.49
C ALA A 145 -18.54 -0.91 5.93
N TYR A 146 -18.99 -0.87 4.67
CA TYR A 146 -19.37 0.38 4.02
C TYR A 146 -20.76 0.80 4.50
N SER A 147 -20.85 1.98 5.11
CA SER A 147 -22.12 2.55 5.58
C SER A 147 -22.07 4.06 5.54
N SER A 148 -23.13 4.67 4.99
CA SER A 148 -23.27 6.13 4.88
C SER A 148 -22.08 6.80 4.18
N GLN A 149 -21.71 6.28 3.00
CA GLN A 149 -20.60 6.78 2.16
C GLN A 149 -19.22 6.74 2.83
N ARG A 150 -19.04 5.94 3.88
CA ARG A 150 -17.77 5.77 4.58
C ARG A 150 -17.54 4.30 4.91
N TYR A 151 -16.29 3.87 4.88
CA TYR A 151 -15.89 2.65 5.56
C TYR A 151 -15.86 2.91 7.06
N ARG A 152 -16.72 2.20 7.80
CA ARG A 152 -16.85 2.33 9.26
C ARG A 152 -16.30 1.09 9.94
N ILE A 153 -15.60 1.30 11.06
CA ILE A 153 -15.14 0.24 11.95
C ILE A 153 -16.32 -0.12 12.86
N PHE A 154 -16.76 -1.39 12.79
CA PHE A 154 -17.84 -1.94 13.63
C PHE A 154 -17.29 -2.72 14.83
N GLY A 155 -16.04 -3.17 14.75
CA GLY A 155 -15.32 -3.79 15.85
C GLY A 155 -13.82 -3.75 15.57
N GLU A 156 -13.01 -3.68 16.61
CA GLU A 156 -11.56 -3.75 16.51
C GLU A 156 -10.97 -4.40 17.76
N THR A 157 -9.71 -4.83 17.65
CA THR A 157 -8.96 -5.21 18.85
C THR A 157 -8.78 -3.99 19.76
N LEU A 158 -8.91 -4.18 21.07
CA LEU A 158 -8.73 -3.11 22.06
C LEU A 158 -7.29 -2.98 22.55
N ASP A 159 -6.43 -3.94 22.18
CA ASP A 159 -5.04 -4.03 22.62
C ASP A 159 -4.07 -4.20 21.43
N ILE A 160 -3.59 -5.41 21.21
CA ILE A 160 -2.61 -5.75 20.20
C ILE A 160 -3.35 -6.47 19.06
N ALA A 161 -2.94 -6.22 17.82
CA ALA A 161 -3.48 -6.95 16.69
C ALA A 161 -3.19 -8.46 16.80
N LEU A 162 -4.14 -9.27 16.35
CA LEU A 162 -4.10 -10.74 16.51
C LEU A 162 -2.78 -11.36 16.01
N ARG A 163 -2.24 -10.83 14.91
CA ARG A 163 -1.01 -11.38 14.31
C ARG A 163 0.24 -11.08 15.12
N ASP A 164 0.28 -10.00 15.89
CA ASP A 164 1.37 -9.71 16.81
C ASP A 164 1.34 -10.64 18.04
N ILE A 165 0.17 -11.19 18.41
CA ILE A 165 0.05 -12.22 19.46
C ILE A 165 0.61 -13.56 18.98
N ILE A 166 0.34 -13.94 17.73
CA ILE A 166 0.77 -15.25 17.17
C ILE A 166 2.29 -15.30 16.94
N LEU A 167 2.94 -14.17 16.66
CA LEU A 167 4.38 -14.11 16.39
C LEU A 167 5.25 -14.01 17.65
N ASN A 168 4.66 -13.77 18.81
CA ASN A 168 5.36 -13.62 20.10
C ASN A 168 5.15 -14.84 21.04
N ASN A 169 4.59 -15.95 20.54
CA ASN A 169 4.54 -17.26 21.21
C ASN A 169 5.34 -18.29 20.41
#